data_AF-C4Y8Q5-F1
#
_entry.id   AF-C4Y8Q5-F1
#
_cell.length_a   1.000
_cell.length_b   1.000
_cell.length_c   1.000
_cell.angle_alpha   90.00
_cell.angle_beta   90.00
_cell.angle_gamma   90.00
#
_symmetry.space_group_name_H-M   'P 1'
#
loop_
_entity.id
_entity.type
_entity.pdbx_description
1 polymer ?
#
loop_
_entity_poly.entity_id
_entity_poly.type
_entity_poly.pdbx_seq_one_letter_code
_entity_poly.pdbx_strand_id
1 'polypeptide(L)'
;LFSAGNVLLLDTVGKILALQRLVNDLVPENGRYGGNEVYNSFDTTLFTDDECYEASTYSQTQIREWLSVHKEKLLKDTSEKKKKKVFSIHKLLFISASHLSSDLILKCLVENGVDPSRICTDLEEDEDLANKTVDALTDAEVRYVDLIEKAREGNSKGWIISKRNALYNPEDEQSLEYIFDEFHPFEPFKENKINLKFESFDGYNKTLDKFFSTIESTKYTLKGGNNKSKMP
;
A
#
# COMPACT_ATOMS: atom_id res chain seq x y z
N LEU A 1 1.31 -7.81 -3.67
CA LEU A 1 1.22 -8.96 -2.73
C LEU A 1 0.54 -8.52 -1.45
N PHE A 2 -0.39 -9.31 -0.91
CA PHE A 2 -0.89 -9.10 0.46
C PHE A 2 0.23 -9.39 1.47
N SER A 3 0.24 -8.73 2.63
CA SER A 3 1.29 -8.86 3.66
C SER A 3 1.44 -10.27 4.21
N ALA A 4 0.42 -11.11 4.05
CA ALA A 4 0.44 -12.53 4.38
C ALA A 4 0.68 -13.41 3.14
N GLY A 5 1.22 -12.86 2.05
CA GLY A 5 1.24 -13.44 0.70
C GLY A 5 1.55 -14.94 0.64
N ASN A 6 0.96 -15.61 -0.35
CA ASN A 6 1.14 -17.02 -0.61
C ASN A 6 1.67 -17.20 -2.04
N VAL A 7 2.46 -18.25 -2.26
CA VAL A 7 2.89 -18.67 -3.59
C VAL A 7 2.16 -19.97 -3.91
N LEU A 8 1.47 -19.98 -5.05
CA LEU A 8 0.66 -21.10 -5.52
C LEU A 8 1.24 -21.61 -6.85
N LEU A 9 1.32 -22.93 -6.99
CA LEU A 9 1.58 -23.60 -8.25
C LEU A 9 0.29 -24.23 -8.73
N LEU A 10 -0.18 -23.82 -9.90
CA LEU A 10 -1.42 -24.29 -10.50
C LEU A 10 -1.14 -25.11 -11.77
N ASP A 11 -2.04 -26.03 -12.11
CA ASP A 11 -2.08 -26.62 -13.46
C ASP A 11 -2.83 -25.70 -14.45
N THR A 12 -2.96 -26.14 -15.70
CA THR A 12 -3.62 -25.38 -16.77
C THR A 12 -5.12 -25.13 -16.55
N VAL A 13 -5.73 -25.82 -15.59
CA VAL A 13 -7.17 -25.69 -15.23
C VAL A 13 -7.32 -24.96 -13.89
N GLY A 14 -6.23 -24.44 -13.31
CA GLY A 14 -6.25 -23.73 -12.03
C GLY A 14 -6.25 -24.64 -10.80
N LYS A 15 -5.98 -25.94 -10.95
CA LYS A 15 -5.87 -26.87 -9.82
C LYS A 15 -4.58 -26.62 -9.04
N ILE A 16 -4.68 -26.50 -7.72
CA ILE A 16 -3.55 -26.28 -6.83
C ILE A 16 -2.70 -27.55 -6.72
N LEU A 17 -1.51 -27.51 -7.33
CA LEU A 17 -0.51 -28.57 -7.26
C LEU A 17 0.36 -28.44 -6.00
N ALA A 18 0.73 -27.21 -5.67
CA ALA A 18 1.51 -26.89 -4.48
C ALA A 18 1.17 -25.49 -3.97
N LEU A 19 1.39 -25.28 -2.68
CA LEU A 19 1.16 -24.02 -1.98
C LEU A 19 2.24 -23.82 -0.92
N GLN A 20 2.80 -22.62 -0.82
CA GLN A 20 3.85 -22.30 0.15
C GLN A 20 3.33 -22.39 1.59
N ARG A 21 2.11 -21.89 1.83
CA ARG A 21 1.45 -21.93 3.14
C ARG A 21 0.00 -22.32 3.00
N LEU A 22 -0.44 -23.25 3.84
CA LEU A 22 -1.86 -23.61 3.94
C LEU A 22 -2.60 -22.52 4.71
N VAL A 23 -3.65 -21.98 4.10
CA VAL A 23 -4.50 -20.95 4.70
C VAL A 23 -5.79 -21.63 5.15
N ASN A 24 -5.88 -21.90 6.45
CA ASN A 24 -7.09 -22.41 7.08
C ASN A 24 -7.98 -21.22 7.47
N ASP A 25 -8.85 -20.77 6.58
CA ASP A 25 -9.81 -19.73 6.96
C ASP A 25 -10.99 -20.34 7.74
N LEU A 26 -11.35 -19.64 8.83
CA LEU A 26 -12.44 -19.95 9.77
C LEU A 26 -13.81 -19.45 9.28
N VAL A 27 -13.90 -18.94 8.04
CA VAL A 27 -15.13 -18.35 7.48
C VAL A 27 -15.48 -19.06 6.15
N PRO A 28 -16.70 -19.60 5.99
CA PRO A 28 -17.09 -20.39 4.81
C PRO A 28 -17.01 -19.66 3.46
N GLU A 29 -17.04 -18.33 3.46
CA GLU A 29 -17.03 -17.49 2.25
C GLU A 29 -15.64 -17.32 1.62
N ASN A 30 -14.58 -17.42 2.42
CA ASN A 30 -13.21 -17.38 1.91
C ASN A 30 -12.79 -18.84 1.65
N GLY A 31 -12.78 -19.23 0.38
CA GLY A 31 -12.49 -20.59 -0.05
C GLY A 31 -11.31 -21.19 0.72
N ARG A 32 -11.46 -22.44 1.16
CA ARG A 32 -10.30 -23.24 1.55
C ARG A 32 -9.47 -23.45 0.28
N TYR A 33 -8.15 -23.33 0.42
CA TYR A 33 -7.19 -23.58 -0.65
C TYR A 33 -6.21 -24.65 -0.18
N GLY A 34 -6.64 -25.90 -0.27
CA GLY A 34 -5.85 -27.10 -0.02
C GLY A 34 -5.23 -27.66 -1.31
N GLY A 35 -4.26 -28.57 -1.17
CA GLY A 35 -3.71 -29.30 -2.32
C GLY A 35 -4.80 -30.13 -3.01
N ASN A 36 -4.84 -30.08 -4.34
CA ASN A 36 -5.87 -30.64 -5.24
C ASN A 36 -7.21 -29.89 -5.35
N GLU A 37 -7.40 -28.74 -4.70
CA GLU A 37 -8.57 -27.88 -4.93
C GLU A 37 -8.35 -26.95 -6.14
N VAL A 38 -9.43 -26.44 -6.74
CA VAL A 38 -9.34 -25.48 -7.86
C VAL A 38 -9.33 -24.06 -7.31
N TYR A 39 -8.35 -23.28 -7.73
CA TYR A 39 -8.21 -21.88 -7.34
C TYR A 39 -9.10 -20.99 -8.20
N ASN A 40 -10.09 -20.33 -7.59
CA ASN A 40 -11.15 -19.59 -8.31
C ASN A 40 -11.13 -18.07 -8.04
N SER A 41 -10.02 -17.50 -7.55
CA SER A 41 -10.01 -16.08 -7.16
C SER A 41 -9.82 -15.11 -8.32
N PHE A 42 -9.34 -15.61 -9.47
CA PHE A 42 -9.21 -14.88 -10.72
C PHE A 42 -9.22 -15.88 -11.88
N ASP A 43 -9.59 -15.41 -13.08
CA ASP A 43 -9.62 -16.22 -14.29
C ASP A 43 -8.30 -16.13 -15.08
N THR A 44 -8.25 -16.81 -16.23
CA THR A 44 -7.07 -16.84 -17.09
C THR A 44 -6.90 -15.59 -17.94
N THR A 45 -7.83 -14.62 -17.90
CA THR A 45 -7.70 -13.41 -18.72
C THR A 45 -6.55 -12.53 -18.24
N LEU A 46 -6.18 -12.61 -16.95
CA LEU A 46 -5.01 -11.91 -16.39
C LEU A 46 -3.66 -12.28 -17.03
N PHE A 47 -3.59 -13.34 -17.83
CA PHE A 47 -2.36 -13.83 -18.46
C PHE A 47 -2.32 -13.60 -19.97
N THR A 48 -3.24 -12.82 -20.53
CA THR A 48 -3.16 -12.41 -21.94
C THR A 48 -2.27 -11.16 -22.08
N ASP A 49 -1.39 -11.16 -23.08
CA ASP A 49 -0.38 -10.11 -23.29
C ASP A 49 -0.95 -8.76 -23.77
N ASP A 50 -2.26 -8.66 -24.00
CA ASP A 50 -2.90 -7.53 -24.69
C ASP A 50 -3.50 -6.45 -23.76
N GLU A 51 -3.48 -6.61 -22.44
CA GLU A 51 -4.15 -5.66 -21.54
C GLU A 51 -3.28 -4.44 -21.24
N CYS A 52 -3.53 -3.34 -21.96
CA CYS A 52 -3.15 -2.01 -21.51
C CYS A 52 -4.14 -1.56 -20.43
N TYR A 53 -3.65 -1.10 -19.28
CA TYR A 53 -4.50 -0.56 -18.22
C TYR A 53 -5.26 0.67 -18.73
N GLU A 54 -6.58 0.65 -18.62
CA GLU A 54 -7.43 1.80 -18.96
C GLU A 54 -7.62 2.69 -17.74
N ALA A 55 -7.26 3.97 -17.88
CA ALA A 55 -7.40 4.94 -16.80
C ALA A 55 -8.86 5.11 -16.38
N SER A 56 -9.14 4.94 -15.09
CA SER A 56 -10.44 5.19 -14.51
C SER A 56 -10.76 6.69 -14.53
N THR A 57 -12.01 7.05 -14.79
CA THR A 57 -12.49 8.43 -14.65
C THR A 57 -13.34 8.54 -13.41
N TYR A 58 -13.24 9.67 -12.71
CA TYR A 58 -13.95 9.91 -11.47
C TYR A 58 -14.90 11.09 -11.60
N SER A 59 -16.03 11.00 -10.90
CA SER A 59 -17.01 12.07 -10.83
C SER A 59 -17.55 12.20 -9.42
N GLN A 60 -18.14 13.35 -9.11
CA GLN A 60 -18.80 13.54 -7.82
C GLN A 60 -19.92 12.50 -7.60
N THR A 61 -20.67 12.18 -8.66
CA THR A 61 -21.76 11.19 -8.60
C THR A 61 -21.23 9.84 -8.11
N GLN A 62 -20.09 9.41 -8.64
CA GLN A 62 -19.45 8.15 -8.23
C GLN A 62 -18.98 8.18 -6.77
N ILE A 63 -18.40 9.31 -6.31
CA ILE A 63 -18.03 9.46 -4.89
C ILE A 63 -19.27 9.39 -3.99
N ARG A 64 -20.38 9.98 -4.40
CA ARG A 64 -21.67 9.91 -3.67
C ARG A 64 -22.24 8.50 -3.64
N GLU A 65 -22.12 7.74 -4.72
CA GLU A 65 -22.49 6.33 -4.75
C GLU A 65 -21.67 5.51 -3.73
N TRP A 66 -20.36 5.75 -3.66
CA TRP A 66 -19.50 5.10 -2.66
C TRP A 66 -19.90 5.45 -1.23
N LEU A 67 -20.30 6.70 -0.97
CA LEU A 67 -20.83 7.12 0.32
C LEU A 67 -22.13 6.41 0.66
N SER A 68 -23.05 6.30 -0.29
CA SER A 68 -24.31 5.58 -0.11
C SER A 68 -24.07 4.11 0.24
N VAL A 69 -23.20 3.43 -0.51
CA VAL A 69 -22.82 2.04 -0.23
C VAL A 69 -22.19 1.89 1.17
N HIS A 70 -21.34 2.84 1.57
CA HIS A 70 -20.74 2.85 2.90
C HIS A 70 -21.78 3.05 4.01
N LYS A 71 -22.71 3.99 3.84
CA LYS A 71 -23.82 4.23 4.77
C LYS A 71 -24.70 3.00 4.92
N GLU A 72 -25.05 2.34 3.82
CA GLU A 72 -25.81 1.09 3.87
C GLU A 72 -25.08 0.00 4.67
N LYS A 73 -23.76 -0.15 4.47
CA LYS A 73 -22.94 -1.08 5.24
C LYS A 73 -22.96 -0.75 6.73
N LEU A 74 -22.86 0.53 7.10
CA LEU A 74 -22.96 0.98 8.49
C LEU A 74 -24.35 0.68 9.11
N LEU A 75 -25.43 0.75 8.33
CA LEU A 75 -26.78 0.44 8.79
C LEU A 75 -26.98 -1.07 9.00
N LYS A 76 -26.49 -1.88 8.05
CA LYS A 76 -26.60 -3.36 8.06
C LYS A 76 -25.72 -4.02 9.13
N ASP A 77 -24.67 -3.33 9.60
CA ASP A 77 -23.81 -3.84 10.67
C ASP A 77 -24.55 -3.82 12.03
N THR A 78 -25.04 -4.98 12.45
CA THR A 78 -25.74 -5.24 13.72
C THR A 78 -24.80 -5.66 14.86
N SER A 79 -23.49 -5.65 14.64
CA SER A 79 -22.54 -6.16 15.60
C SER A 79 -22.28 -5.18 16.76
N GLU A 80 -22.97 -5.41 17.90
CA GLU A 80 -22.89 -4.60 19.14
C GLU A 80 -21.48 -4.46 19.74
N LYS A 81 -20.50 -5.27 19.29
CA LYS A 81 -19.15 -5.34 19.86
C LYS A 81 -18.10 -4.49 19.14
N LYS A 82 -18.38 -3.93 17.95
CA LYS A 82 -17.50 -2.97 17.27
C LYS A 82 -18.25 -1.67 17.05
N LYS A 83 -17.75 -0.57 17.62
CA LYS A 83 -18.30 0.77 17.37
C LYS A 83 -18.38 1.01 15.86
N LYS A 84 -19.57 1.32 15.34
CA LYS A 84 -19.80 1.72 13.93
C LYS A 84 -18.87 2.89 13.61
N LYS A 85 -17.80 2.63 12.87
CA LYS A 85 -16.77 3.65 12.58
C LYS A 85 -17.02 4.23 11.21
N VAL A 86 -17.47 5.49 11.18
CA VAL A 86 -17.50 6.29 9.96
C VAL A 86 -16.06 6.41 9.43
N PHE A 87 -15.89 6.26 8.12
CA PHE A 87 -14.59 6.32 7.49
C PHE A 87 -14.11 7.76 7.34
N SER A 88 -12.80 7.94 7.27
CA SER A 88 -12.25 9.18 6.72
C SER A 88 -12.40 9.19 5.20
N ILE A 89 -12.26 10.36 4.58
CA ILE A 89 -12.22 10.51 3.11
C ILE A 89 -11.19 9.56 2.53
N HIS A 90 -9.96 9.57 3.06
CA HIS A 90 -8.88 8.71 2.60
C HIS A 90 -9.25 7.22 2.65
N LYS A 91 -9.86 6.76 3.76
CA LYS A 91 -10.21 5.35 3.92
C LYS A 91 -11.33 4.92 2.97
N LEU A 92 -12.30 5.80 2.70
CA LEU A 92 -13.35 5.55 1.73
C LEU A 92 -12.74 5.34 0.34
N LEU A 93 -11.92 6.28 -0.12
CA LEU A 93 -11.30 6.22 -1.44
C LEU A 93 -10.41 4.99 -1.61
N PHE A 94 -9.60 4.66 -0.59
CA PHE A 94 -8.73 3.47 -0.65
C PHE A 94 -9.50 2.15 -0.75
N ILE A 95 -10.70 2.05 -0.17
CA ILE A 95 -11.53 0.84 -0.32
C ILE A 95 -12.20 0.82 -1.70
N SER A 96 -12.69 1.98 -2.17
CA SER A 96 -13.47 2.06 -3.41
C SER A 96 -12.61 1.99 -4.68
N ALA A 97 -11.44 2.63 -4.67
CA ALA A 97 -10.46 2.63 -5.77
C ALA A 97 -9.27 1.72 -5.41
N SER A 98 -9.56 0.43 -5.23
CA SER A 98 -8.61 -0.55 -4.64
C SER A 98 -7.36 -0.82 -5.48
N HIS A 99 -7.34 -0.44 -6.76
CA HIS A 99 -6.17 -0.50 -7.64
C HIS A 99 -5.15 0.60 -7.31
N LEU A 100 -5.57 1.71 -6.71
CA LEU A 100 -4.70 2.79 -6.28
C LEU A 100 -4.16 2.51 -4.87
N SER A 101 -2.86 2.75 -4.69
CA SER A 101 -2.23 2.57 -3.37
C SER A 101 -2.72 3.62 -2.37
N SER A 102 -2.83 3.22 -1.10
CA SER A 102 -3.19 4.12 0.01
C SER A 102 -2.30 5.37 0.06
N ASP A 103 -0.98 5.22 -0.12
CA ASP A 103 -0.02 6.32 -0.04
C ASP A 103 -0.13 7.30 -1.21
N LEU A 104 -0.53 6.79 -2.40
CA LEU A 104 -0.74 7.64 -3.58
C LEU A 104 -1.99 8.51 -3.41
N ILE A 105 -3.10 7.90 -2.96
CA ILE A 105 -4.33 8.64 -2.64
C ILE A 105 -4.04 9.68 -1.55
N LEU A 106 -3.33 9.29 -0.49
CA LEU A 106 -2.96 10.21 0.61
C LEU A 106 -2.19 11.42 0.08
N LYS A 107 -1.17 11.19 -0.74
CA LYS A 107 -0.34 12.26 -1.33
C LYS A 107 -1.18 13.21 -2.17
N CYS A 108 -2.03 12.69 -3.07
CA CYS A 108 -2.83 13.53 -3.95
C CYS A 108 -3.93 14.30 -3.19
N LEU A 109 -4.53 13.73 -2.13
CA LEU A 109 -5.48 14.46 -1.28
C LEU A 109 -4.83 15.69 -0.65
N VAL A 110 -3.65 15.52 -0.04
CA VAL A 110 -2.96 16.63 0.63
C VAL A 110 -2.51 17.70 -0.37
N GLU A 111 -2.00 17.29 -1.54
CA GLU A 111 -1.56 18.23 -2.58
C GLU A 111 -2.73 19.04 -3.17
N ASN A 112 -3.95 18.50 -3.15
CA ASN A 112 -5.19 19.19 -3.54
C ASN A 112 -5.88 19.91 -2.37
N GLY A 113 -5.24 19.99 -1.20
CA GLY A 113 -5.77 20.69 -0.03
C GLY A 113 -6.95 20.00 0.66
N VAL A 114 -7.13 18.70 0.43
CA VAL A 114 -8.13 17.87 1.12
C VAL A 114 -7.49 17.24 2.34
N ASP A 115 -8.06 17.47 3.53
CA ASP A 115 -7.64 16.76 4.75
C ASP A 115 -8.02 15.26 4.65
N PRO A 116 -7.03 14.34 4.59
CA PRO A 116 -7.28 12.91 4.47
C PRO A 116 -7.99 12.30 5.68
N SER A 117 -7.90 12.95 6.86
CA SER A 117 -8.48 12.49 8.12
C SER A 117 -9.91 12.98 8.33
N ARG A 118 -10.39 13.92 7.51
CA ARG A 118 -11.76 14.43 7.54
C ARG A 118 -12.77 13.30 7.32
N ILE A 119 -13.92 13.37 7.98
CA ILE A 119 -14.94 12.32 7.88
C ILE A 119 -15.57 12.34 6.49
N CYS A 120 -15.84 11.16 5.93
CA CYS A 120 -16.30 11.08 4.54
C CYS A 120 -17.70 11.64 4.30
N THR A 121 -18.53 11.77 5.33
CA THR A 121 -19.88 12.35 5.23
C THR A 121 -19.88 13.83 4.85
N ASP A 122 -18.78 14.55 5.13
CA ASP A 122 -18.66 15.97 4.79
C ASP A 122 -18.70 16.23 3.27
N LEU A 123 -18.36 15.22 2.47
CA LEU A 123 -18.40 15.27 1.00
C LEU A 123 -19.81 15.43 0.43
N GLU A 124 -20.86 15.19 1.23
CA GLU A 124 -22.24 15.40 0.79
C GLU A 124 -22.70 16.85 0.95
N GLU A 125 -22.18 17.53 1.96
CA GLU A 125 -22.57 18.89 2.31
C GLU A 125 -21.66 19.93 1.65
N ASP A 126 -20.41 19.58 1.40
CA ASP A 126 -19.35 20.45 0.90
C ASP A 126 -19.00 20.11 -0.57
N GLU A 127 -19.66 20.81 -1.49
CA GLU A 127 -19.44 20.68 -2.95
C GLU A 127 -18.00 21.00 -3.37
N ASP A 128 -17.36 21.96 -2.72
CA ASP A 128 -15.96 22.32 -3.03
C ASP A 128 -15.00 21.21 -2.60
N LEU A 129 -15.21 20.64 -1.40
CA LEU A 129 -14.49 19.47 -0.94
C LEU A 129 -14.70 18.25 -1.85
N ALA A 130 -15.93 18.02 -2.31
CA ALA A 130 -16.24 16.93 -3.24
C ALA A 130 -15.47 17.10 -4.56
N ASN A 131 -15.47 18.30 -5.14
CA ASN A 131 -14.69 18.61 -6.35
C ASN A 131 -13.20 18.37 -6.15
N LYS A 132 -12.60 18.94 -5.11
CA LYS A 132 -11.17 18.73 -4.80
C LYS A 132 -10.82 17.26 -4.57
N THR A 133 -11.76 16.48 -4.05
CA THR A 133 -11.58 15.05 -3.85
C THR A 133 -11.60 14.28 -5.18
N VAL A 134 -12.45 14.68 -6.13
CA VAL A 134 -12.43 14.14 -7.51
C VAL A 134 -11.12 14.50 -8.20
N ASP A 135 -10.66 15.74 -8.08
CA ASP A 135 -9.40 16.20 -8.66
C ASP A 135 -8.21 15.41 -8.08
N ALA A 136 -8.15 15.23 -6.76
CA ALA A 136 -7.14 14.42 -6.09
C ALA A 136 -7.12 12.96 -6.56
N LEU A 137 -8.29 12.36 -6.78
CA LEU A 137 -8.37 10.96 -7.22
C LEU A 137 -8.00 10.82 -8.70
N THR A 138 -8.37 11.80 -9.52
CA THR A 138 -7.96 11.88 -10.92
C THR A 138 -6.45 12.05 -11.04
N ASP A 139 -5.84 12.91 -10.21
CA ASP A 139 -4.38 13.05 -10.12
C ASP A 139 -3.70 11.75 -9.71
N ALA A 140 -4.28 11.02 -8.75
CA ALA A 140 -3.76 9.72 -8.33
C ALA A 140 -3.78 8.70 -9.49
N GLU A 141 -4.84 8.70 -10.29
CA GLU A 141 -4.95 7.85 -11.48
C GLU A 141 -3.90 8.18 -12.54
N VAL A 142 -3.76 9.46 -12.88
CA VAL A 142 -2.76 9.92 -13.86
C VAL A 142 -1.36 9.50 -13.42
N ARG A 143 -1.03 9.65 -12.14
CA ARG A 143 0.27 9.23 -11.59
C ARG A 143 0.42 7.71 -11.58
N TYR A 144 -0.64 6.96 -11.34
CA TYR A 144 -0.61 5.51 -11.40
C TYR A 144 -0.29 5.01 -12.82
N VAL A 145 -0.93 5.57 -13.83
CA VAL A 145 -0.66 5.28 -15.24
C VAL A 145 0.81 5.61 -15.58
N ASP A 146 1.27 6.80 -15.23
CA ASP A 146 2.67 7.23 -15.43
C ASP A 146 3.67 6.28 -14.74
N LEU A 147 3.36 5.78 -13.55
CA LEU A 147 4.20 4.79 -12.85
C LEU A 147 4.26 3.46 -13.60
N ILE A 148 3.14 2.97 -14.15
CA ILE A 148 3.11 1.75 -14.95
C ILE A 148 3.92 1.92 -16.24
N GLU A 149 3.72 3.03 -16.95
CA GLU A 149 4.42 3.33 -18.20
C GLU A 149 5.94 3.41 -17.97
N LYS A 150 6.39 4.18 -16.97
CA LYS A 150 7.81 4.25 -16.59
C LYS A 150 8.36 2.89 -16.18
N ALA A 151 7.57 2.04 -15.53
CA ALA A 151 8.00 0.68 -15.19
C ALA A 151 8.21 -0.19 -16.44
N ARG A 152 7.29 -0.12 -17.43
CA ARG A 152 7.41 -0.83 -18.71
C ARG A 152 8.62 -0.40 -19.52
N GLU A 153 8.94 0.89 -19.50
CA GLU A 153 10.11 1.46 -20.19
C GLU A 153 11.44 1.20 -19.46
N GLY A 154 11.41 0.67 -18.23
CA GLY A 154 12.60 0.52 -17.40
C GLY A 154 13.12 1.83 -16.79
N ASN A 155 12.34 2.92 -16.88
CA ASN A 155 12.65 4.26 -16.38
C ASN A 155 12.03 4.57 -15.00
N SER A 156 11.49 3.56 -14.31
CA SER A 156 10.93 3.72 -12.97
C SER A 156 11.99 4.17 -11.97
N LYS A 157 11.63 5.12 -11.10
CA LYS A 157 12.43 5.47 -9.92
C LYS A 157 11.87 4.77 -8.70
N GLY A 158 12.71 4.58 -7.70
CA GLY A 158 12.26 4.20 -6.36
C GLY A 158 12.77 5.18 -5.32
N TRP A 159 12.13 5.16 -4.17
CA TRP A 159 12.45 6.00 -3.02
C TRP A 159 12.66 5.11 -1.81
N ILE A 160 13.69 5.40 -1.02
CA ILE A 160 13.90 4.82 0.30
C ILE A 160 13.76 5.93 1.33
N ILE A 161 12.98 5.66 2.36
CA ILE A 161 12.87 6.52 3.54
C ILE A 161 13.68 5.87 4.67
N SER A 162 14.57 6.66 5.25
CA SER A 162 15.32 6.29 6.44
C SER A 162 14.84 7.10 7.64
N LYS A 163 14.69 6.44 8.78
CA LYS A 163 14.42 7.08 10.07
C LYS A 163 15.72 7.29 10.84
N ARG A 164 15.81 8.40 11.55
CA ARG A 164 16.91 8.64 12.48
C ARG A 164 16.93 7.55 13.56
N ASN A 165 18.09 6.96 13.78
CA ASN A 165 18.31 5.93 14.77
C ASN A 165 18.37 6.55 16.17
N ALA A 166 17.47 6.15 17.07
CA ALA A 166 17.48 6.60 18.46
C ALA A 166 18.70 6.11 19.26
N LEU A 167 19.37 5.05 18.80
CA LEU A 167 20.58 4.47 19.41
C LEU A 167 21.87 4.96 18.76
N TYR A 168 21.81 6.02 17.95
CA TYR A 168 22.98 6.59 17.31
C TYR A 168 23.97 7.10 18.36
N ASN A 169 25.23 6.66 18.25
CA ASN A 169 26.34 7.13 19.06
C ASN A 169 27.42 7.71 18.12
N PRO A 170 27.67 9.03 18.14
CA PRO A 170 28.67 9.65 17.27
C PRO A 170 30.11 9.21 17.57
N GLU A 171 30.37 8.61 18.74
CA GLU A 171 31.70 8.10 19.12
C GLU A 171 31.98 6.68 18.58
N ASP A 172 30.97 5.97 18.09
CA ASP A 172 31.10 4.63 17.51
C ASP A 172 30.98 4.72 15.98
N GLU A 173 32.08 4.51 15.27
CA GLU A 173 32.12 4.53 13.79
C GLU A 173 31.19 3.48 13.15
N GLN A 174 30.78 2.44 13.88
CA GLN A 174 29.83 1.44 13.41
C GLN A 174 28.37 1.82 13.69
N SER A 175 28.15 2.94 14.39
CA SER A 175 26.81 3.42 14.71
C SER A 175 26.16 4.12 13.52
N LEU A 176 25.04 3.58 13.06
CA LEU A 176 24.28 4.15 11.95
C LEU A 176 23.38 5.27 12.45
N GLU A 177 23.54 6.49 11.92
CA GLU A 177 22.66 7.62 12.26
C GLU A 177 21.25 7.46 11.69
N TYR A 178 21.12 6.84 10.51
CA TYR A 178 19.85 6.59 9.84
C TYR A 178 19.70 5.11 9.49
N ILE A 179 18.49 4.59 9.68
CA ILE A 179 18.13 3.20 9.38
C ILE A 179 17.02 3.22 8.33
N PHE A 180 17.18 2.40 7.30
CA PHE A 180 16.16 2.20 6.28
C PHE A 180 14.88 1.66 6.92
N ASP A 181 13.76 2.29 6.58
CA ASP A 181 12.47 2.05 7.23
C ASP A 181 11.37 1.69 6.20
N GLU A 182 11.26 2.46 5.13
CA GLU A 182 10.27 2.25 4.07
C GLU A 182 10.88 2.39 2.68
N PHE A 183 10.21 1.81 1.67
CA PHE A 183 10.51 2.05 0.25
C PHE A 183 9.22 2.25 -0.54
N HIS A 184 9.28 3.04 -1.61
CA HIS A 184 8.12 3.47 -2.39
C HIS A 184 8.47 3.64 -3.88
N PRO A 185 7.54 3.42 -4.82
CA PRO A 185 7.76 3.67 -6.25
C PRO A 185 7.67 5.17 -6.63
N PHE A 186 7.32 6.03 -5.68
CA PHE A 186 7.27 7.49 -5.81
C PHE A 186 7.64 8.14 -4.47
N GLU A 187 7.86 9.45 -4.43
CA GLU A 187 8.11 10.16 -3.15
C GLU A 187 6.81 10.23 -2.35
N PRO A 188 6.68 9.51 -1.22
CA PRO A 188 5.43 9.48 -0.48
C PRO A 188 5.23 10.77 0.34
N PHE A 189 3.98 11.05 0.68
CA PHE A 189 3.68 12.12 1.64
C PHE A 189 3.98 11.68 3.07
N LYS A 190 4.62 12.55 3.86
CA LYS A 190 4.85 12.38 5.31
C LYS A 190 4.64 13.73 5.98
N GLU A 191 3.79 13.76 7.00
CA GLU A 191 3.43 14.99 7.73
C GLU A 191 4.61 15.58 8.51
N ASN A 192 5.46 14.74 9.12
CA ASN A 192 6.65 15.17 9.85
C ASN A 192 7.94 14.61 9.22
N LYS A 193 8.71 15.47 8.55
CA LYS A 193 9.97 15.10 7.89
C LYS A 193 11.23 15.27 8.77
N ILE A 194 11.12 15.78 10.00
CA ILE A 194 12.29 16.21 10.82
C ILE A 194 13.29 15.06 11.07
N ASN A 195 12.81 13.83 11.20
CA ASN A 195 13.65 12.65 11.46
C ASN A 195 13.67 11.66 10.28
N LEU A 196 13.30 12.12 9.08
CA LEU A 196 13.20 11.30 7.89
C LEU A 196 14.17 11.79 6.82
N LYS A 197 14.91 10.85 6.24
CA LYS A 197 15.76 11.08 5.06
C LYS A 197 15.13 10.37 3.86
N PHE A 198 14.94 11.10 2.77
CA PHE A 198 14.37 10.60 1.52
C PHE A 198 15.48 10.48 0.49
N GLU A 199 15.64 9.31 -0.12
CA GLU A 199 16.66 9.04 -1.13
C GLU A 199 16.02 8.39 -2.35
N SER A 200 16.23 8.98 -3.53
CA SER A 200 15.74 8.44 -4.79
C SER A 200 16.81 7.61 -5.51
N PHE A 201 16.40 6.53 -6.16
CA PHE A 201 17.27 5.64 -6.93
C PHE A 201 16.66 5.36 -8.30
N ASP A 202 17.50 5.26 -9.33
CA ASP A 202 17.08 4.90 -10.67
C ASP A 202 16.87 3.38 -10.77
N GLY A 203 15.70 2.97 -11.24
CA GLY A 203 15.25 1.58 -11.28
C GLY A 203 14.62 1.15 -9.96
N TYR A 204 13.31 0.84 -9.99
CA TYR A 204 12.62 0.35 -8.79
C TYR A 204 13.19 -0.98 -8.26
N ASN A 205 13.54 -1.92 -9.15
CA ASN A 205 14.19 -3.19 -8.75
C ASN A 205 15.52 -2.95 -8.02
N LYS A 206 16.35 -2.03 -8.52
CA LYS A 206 17.61 -1.66 -7.86
C LYS A 206 17.38 -1.01 -6.49
N THR A 207 16.29 -0.26 -6.36
CA THR A 207 15.86 0.33 -5.08
C THR A 207 15.54 -0.78 -4.08
N LEU A 208 14.80 -1.81 -4.49
CA LEU A 208 14.46 -2.97 -3.65
C LEU A 208 15.73 -3.74 -3.24
N ASP A 209 16.60 -4.05 -4.20
CA ASP A 209 17.88 -4.74 -3.94
C ASP A 209 18.71 -3.99 -2.90
N LYS A 210 18.82 -2.66 -3.06
CA LYS A 210 19.52 -1.79 -2.11
C LYS A 210 18.85 -1.80 -0.74
N PHE A 211 17.53 -1.74 -0.68
CA PHE A 211 16.77 -1.73 0.56
C PHE A 211 16.98 -3.02 1.37
N PHE A 212 16.71 -4.18 0.75
CA PHE A 212 16.79 -5.48 1.43
C PHE A 212 18.23 -5.86 1.79
N SER A 213 19.22 -5.60 0.91
CA SER A 213 20.64 -5.85 1.23
C SER A 213 21.10 -5.03 2.45
N THR A 214 20.64 -3.78 2.55
CA THR A 214 21.02 -2.88 3.65
C THR A 214 20.35 -3.26 4.96
N ILE A 215 19.05 -3.60 4.95
CA ILE A 215 18.34 -4.06 6.16
C ILE A 215 18.92 -5.37 6.68
N GLU A 216 19.21 -6.33 5.80
CA GLU A 216 19.83 -7.59 6.21
C GLU A 216 21.19 -7.34 6.88
N SER A 217 22.05 -6.54 6.26
CA SER A 217 23.35 -6.15 6.84
C SER A 217 23.21 -5.43 8.18
N THR A 218 22.28 -4.48 8.28
CA THR A 218 22.01 -3.69 9.49
C THR A 218 21.53 -4.56 10.65
N LYS A 219 20.71 -5.59 10.37
CA LYS A 219 20.22 -6.54 11.37
C LYS A 219 21.37 -7.34 12.01
N TYR A 220 22.41 -7.67 11.26
CA TYR A 220 23.60 -8.34 11.80
C TYR A 220 24.43 -7.40 12.67
N THR A 221 24.63 -6.16 12.25
CA THR A 221 25.38 -5.15 13.03
C THR A 221 24.69 -4.83 14.37
N LEU A 222 23.37 -4.60 14.36
CA LEU A 222 22.61 -4.30 15.59
C LEU A 222 22.56 -5.48 16.56
N LYS A 223 22.47 -6.73 16.06
CA LYS A 223 22.55 -7.93 16.92
C LYS A 223 23.94 -8.14 17.53
N GLY A 224 25.00 -7.82 16.79
CA GLY A 224 26.38 -7.88 17.29
C GLY A 224 26.66 -6.87 18.40
N GLY A 225 26.09 -5.65 18.29
CA GLY A 225 26.21 -4.60 19.32
C GLY A 225 25.53 -4.95 20.64
N ASN A 226 24.34 -5.56 20.60
CA ASN A 226 23.58 -5.96 21.81
C ASN A 226 24.25 -7.07 22.64
N ASN A 227 25.17 -7.84 22.05
CA ASN A 227 25.92 -8.86 22.79
C ASN A 227 27.19 -8.30 23.46
N LYS A 228 27.70 -7.14 23.01
CA LYS A 228 28.87 -6.49 23.64
C LYS A 228 28.49 -5.63 24.85
N SER A 229 27.26 -5.12 24.91
CA SER A 229 26.72 -4.37 26.07
C SER A 229 26.27 -5.25 27.24
N LYS A 230 26.46 -6.58 27.16
CA LYS A 230 26.11 -7.56 28.20
C LYS A 230 27.30 -8.31 28.80
N MET A 231 28.54 -7.88 28.52
CA MET A 231 29.71 -8.43 29.22
C MET A 231 30.07 -7.52 30.41
N PRO A 232 30.12 -8.06 31.64
CA PRO A 232 30.41 -7.31 32.87
C PRO A 232 31.87 -6.85 32.95
#